data_AF-A0A3C0HNC3-F1
#
_entry.id   AF-A0A3C0HNC3-F1
#
_cell.length_a   1.000
_cell.length_b   1.000
_cell.length_c   1.000
_cell.angle_alpha   90.00
_cell.angle_beta   90.00
_cell.angle_gamma   90.00
#
_symmetry.space_group_name_H-M   'P 1'
#
loop_
_entity.id
_entity.type
_entity.pdbx_description
1 polymer ?
#
loop_
_entity_poly.entity_id
_entity_poly.type
_entity_poly.pdbx_seq_one_letter_code
_entity_poly.pdbx_strand_id
1 'polypeptide(L)'
;MHEDMLDKVRSSTGFLAALDQSGGSTPKALLAYGIEESEYDGDNEMFDMVHAMRSRIITSPAFDGDRVLGAILFEMTMDREIEGQG
;
A
#
# COMPACT_ATOMS: atom_id res chain seq x y z
N MET A 1 5.38 21.56 -3.20
CA MET A 1 5.18 20.14 -2.80
C MET A 1 4.76 20.00 -1.34
N HIS A 2 5.57 20.36 -0.35
CA HIS A 2 5.17 20.20 1.06
C HIS A 2 3.97 21.08 1.46
N GLU A 3 3.92 22.32 0.99
CA GLU A 3 2.78 23.23 1.21
C GLU A 3 1.52 22.71 0.50
N ASP A 4 1.63 22.27 -0.76
CA ASP A 4 0.50 21.71 -1.51
C ASP A 4 -0.07 20.43 -0.86
N MET A 5 0.79 19.54 -0.36
CA MET A 5 0.36 18.34 0.37
C MET A 5 -0.33 18.70 1.70
N LEU A 6 0.21 19.68 2.43
CA LEU A 6 -0.37 20.17 3.67
C LEU A 6 -1.74 20.79 3.44
N ASP A 7 -1.88 21.63 2.42
CA ASP A 7 -3.14 22.26 2.06
C ASP A 7 -4.17 21.24 1.59
N LYS A 8 -3.76 20.23 0.82
CA LYS A 8 -4.63 19.10 0.42
C LYS A 8 -5.19 18.38 1.65
N VAL A 9 -4.33 17.99 2.60
CA VAL A 9 -4.77 17.29 3.83
C VAL A 9 -5.66 18.19 4.71
N ARG A 10 -5.40 19.50 4.77
CA ARG A 10 -6.17 20.44 5.59
C ARG A 10 -7.55 20.77 5.02
N SER A 11 -7.66 20.89 3.70
CA SER A 11 -8.83 21.50 3.06
C SER A 11 -9.70 20.52 2.25
N SER A 12 -9.12 19.40 1.79
CA SER A 12 -9.86 18.44 0.98
C SER A 12 -10.70 17.50 1.85
N THR A 13 -11.87 17.10 1.34
CA THR A 13 -12.70 16.09 2.00
C THR A 13 -12.34 14.72 1.48
N GLY A 14 -11.81 13.86 2.34
CA GLY A 14 -11.38 12.52 1.96
C GLY A 14 -10.88 11.71 3.15
N PHE A 15 -10.15 10.64 2.87
CA PHE A 15 -9.59 9.75 3.87
C PHE A 15 -8.16 9.32 3.50
N LEU A 16 -7.46 8.73 4.47
CA LEU A 16 -6.14 8.15 4.27
C LEU A 16 -6.28 6.64 4.05
N ALA A 17 -5.54 6.10 3.09
CA ALA A 17 -5.43 4.67 2.88
C ALA A 17 -4.27 4.10 3.71
N ALA A 18 -4.56 3.15 4.60
CA ALA A 18 -3.53 2.50 5.43
C ALA A 18 -3.08 1.18 4.78
N LEU A 19 -1.86 1.19 4.22
CA LEU A 19 -1.19 0.03 3.63
C LEU A 19 0.08 -0.35 4.42
N ASP A 20 0.07 -0.11 5.73
CA ASP A 20 1.23 -0.14 6.63
C ASP A 20 1.36 -1.45 7.43
N GLN A 21 0.74 -2.54 6.97
CA GLN A 21 0.77 -3.82 7.67
C GLN A 21 2.21 -4.33 7.79
N SER A 22 2.65 -4.64 9.01
CA SER A 22 3.95 -5.23 9.28
C SER A 22 4.01 -6.70 8.82
N GLY A 23 5.22 -7.29 8.84
CA GLY A 23 5.42 -8.70 8.47
C GLY A 23 4.50 -9.66 9.21
N GLY A 24 4.34 -9.51 10.52
CA GLY A 24 3.47 -10.40 11.30
C GLY A 24 1.96 -10.32 10.97
N SER A 25 1.51 -9.23 10.34
CA SER A 25 0.11 -9.07 9.90
C SER A 25 -0.08 -9.32 8.40
N THR A 26 1.01 -9.57 7.67
CA THR A 26 0.99 -9.78 6.23
C THR A 26 0.22 -11.05 5.82
N PRO A 27 0.37 -12.21 6.48
CA PRO A 27 -0.42 -13.41 6.15
C PRO A 27 -1.93 -13.15 6.21
N LYS A 28 -2.39 -12.43 7.24
CA LYS A 28 -3.79 -12.07 7.41
C LYS A 28 -4.30 -11.13 6.31
N ALA A 29 -3.47 -10.18 5.88
CA ALA A 29 -3.81 -9.27 4.80
C ALA A 29 -3.93 -10.00 3.46
N LEU A 30 -2.98 -10.90 3.16
CA LEU A 30 -3.00 -11.76 1.97
C LEU A 30 -4.21 -12.69 1.97
N LEU A 31 -4.52 -13.32 3.11
CA LEU A 31 -5.71 -14.18 3.25
C LEU A 31 -7.01 -13.38 3.00
N ALA A 32 -7.13 -12.18 3.56
CA ALA A 32 -8.28 -11.32 3.32
C ALA A 32 -8.37 -10.84 1.85
N TYR A 33 -7.23 -10.81 1.16
CA TYR A 33 -7.12 -10.52 -0.26
C TYR A 33 -7.41 -11.74 -1.16
N GLY A 34 -7.53 -12.94 -0.55
CA GLY A 34 -7.83 -14.20 -1.24
C GLY A 34 -6.61 -15.02 -1.62
N ILE A 35 -5.45 -14.75 -1.00
CA ILE A 35 -4.21 -15.53 -1.16
C ILE A 35 -4.02 -16.37 0.11
N GLU A 36 -4.08 -17.69 -0.02
CA GLU A 36 -3.89 -18.62 1.10
C GLU A 36 -2.41 -18.77 1.48
N GLU A 37 -2.14 -19.18 2.72
CA GLU A 37 -0.77 -19.47 3.18
C GLU A 37 -0.10 -20.61 2.41
N SER A 38 -0.86 -21.41 1.66
CA SER A 38 -0.37 -22.47 0.80
C SER A 38 0.15 -21.98 -0.56
N GLU A 39 -0.10 -20.71 -0.91
CA GLU A 39 0.23 -20.12 -2.20
C GLU A 39 1.60 -19.40 -2.23
N TYR A 40 2.33 -19.38 -1.12
CA TYR A 40 3.68 -18.82 -1.03
C TYR A 40 4.58 -19.65 -0.10
N ASP A 41 5.87 -19.75 -0.42
CA ASP A 41 6.87 -20.47 0.38
C ASP A 41 7.79 -19.50 1.13
N GLY A 42 7.56 -19.41 2.43
CA GLY A 42 8.35 -18.61 3.36
C GLY A 42 8.14 -17.10 3.22
N ASP A 43 8.95 -16.36 3.98
CA ASP A 43 8.75 -14.92 4.19
C ASP A 43 9.04 -14.09 2.94
N ASN A 44 10.03 -14.47 2.14
CA ASN A 44 10.41 -13.70 0.95
C ASN A 44 9.28 -13.65 -0.07
N GLU A 45 8.69 -14.80 -0.41
CA GLU A 45 7.59 -14.87 -1.37
C GLU A 45 6.34 -14.19 -0.81
N MET A 46 6.06 -14.35 0.49
CA MET A 46 4.99 -13.61 1.18
C MET A 46 5.17 -12.08 1.02
N PHE A 47 6.40 -11.57 1.21
CA PHE A 47 6.67 -10.14 1.06
C PHE A 47 6.58 -9.66 -0.39
N ASP A 48 6.90 -10.51 -1.36
CA ASP A 48 6.73 -10.19 -2.77
C ASP A 48 5.25 -10.15 -3.16
N MET A 49 4.43 -11.08 -2.66
CA MET A 49 2.98 -11.09 -2.86
C MET A 49 2.30 -9.85 -2.26
N VAL A 50 2.67 -9.46 -1.03
CA VAL A 50 2.09 -8.25 -0.41
C VAL A 50 2.55 -6.98 -1.12
N HIS A 51 3.78 -6.95 -1.62
CA HIS A 51 4.27 -5.83 -2.44
C HIS A 51 3.49 -5.72 -3.75
N ALA A 52 3.23 -6.84 -4.42
CA ALA A 52 2.41 -6.88 -5.63
C ALA A 52 0.97 -6.40 -5.35
N MET A 53 0.36 -6.86 -4.25
CA MET A 53 -0.95 -6.39 -3.79
C MET A 53 -0.97 -4.87 -3.57
N ARG A 54 0.01 -4.33 -2.82
CA ARG A 54 0.13 -2.88 -2.54
C ARG A 54 0.35 -2.07 -3.80
N SER A 55 1.24 -2.53 -4.68
CA SER A 55 1.52 -1.90 -5.98
C SER A 55 0.25 -1.79 -6.81
N ARG A 56 -0.55 -2.86 -6.88
CA ARG A 56 -1.85 -2.86 -7.58
C ARG A 56 -2.86 -1.88 -6.96
N ILE A 57 -2.89 -1.74 -5.63
CA ILE A 57 -3.81 -0.80 -4.96
C ILE A 57 -3.38 0.64 -5.24
N ILE A 58 -2.10 0.96 -5.09
CA ILE A 58 -1.55 2.32 -5.25
C ILE A 58 -1.69 2.81 -6.70
N THR A 59 -1.50 1.93 -7.68
CA THR A 59 -1.61 2.24 -9.12
C THR A 59 -3.04 2.16 -9.66
N SER A 60 -4.01 1.79 -8.81
CA SER A 60 -5.40 1.70 -9.22
C SER A 60 -5.95 3.07 -9.64
N PRO A 61 -6.78 3.15 -10.69
CA PRO A 61 -7.49 4.40 -11.03
C PRO A 61 -8.35 4.96 -9.89
N ALA A 62 -8.69 4.14 -8.88
CA ALA A 62 -9.38 4.59 -7.68
C ALA A 62 -8.50 5.42 -6.72
N PHE A 63 -7.18 5.45 -6.94
CA PHE A 63 -6.19 6.27 -6.23
C PHE A 63 -5.84 7.51 -7.08
N ASP A 64 -6.87 8.20 -7.58
CA ASP A 64 -6.75 9.42 -8.39
C ASP A 64 -6.48 10.70 -7.56
N GLY A 65 -6.64 10.61 -6.24
CA GLY A 65 -6.41 11.72 -5.32
C GLY A 65 -7.66 12.53 -4.97
N ASP A 66 -8.85 12.16 -5.46
CA ASP A 66 -10.11 12.85 -5.18
C ASP A 66 -10.67 12.50 -3.79
N ARG A 67 -10.64 11.22 -3.44
CA ARG A 67 -11.13 10.71 -2.14
C ARG A 67 -10.01 10.22 -1.22
N VAL A 68 -8.94 9.68 -1.80
CA VAL A 68 -7.75 9.24 -1.08
C VAL A 68 -6.76 10.39 -1.04
N LEU A 69 -6.61 11.03 0.13
CA LEU A 69 -5.78 12.22 0.27
C LEU A 69 -4.29 11.88 0.41
N GLY A 70 -4.00 10.66 0.85
CA GLY A 70 -2.65 10.13 1.04
C GLY A 70 -2.70 8.67 1.49
N ALA A 71 -1.54 8.04 1.51
CA ALA A 71 -1.37 6.66 1.96
C ALA A 71 -0.33 6.58 3.09
N ILE A 72 -0.55 5.65 4.02
CA ILE A 72 0.44 5.27 5.03
C ILE A 72 1.04 3.95 4.55
N LEU A 73 2.36 3.93 4.37
CA LEU A 73 3.08 2.79 3.81
C LEU A 73 3.95 2.15 4.89
N PHE A 74 4.11 0.83 4.78
CA PHE A 74 5.12 0.11 5.55
C PHE A 74 6.50 0.36 4.95
N GLU A 75 7.56 0.40 5.78
CA GLU A 75 8.93 0.72 5.36
C GLU A 75 9.40 -0.10 4.15
N MET A 76 9.18 -1.43 4.16
CA MET A 76 9.58 -2.30 3.04
C MET A 76 8.80 -2.03 1.75
N THR A 77 7.68 -1.32 1.81
CA THR A 77 6.95 -0.86 0.61
C THR A 77 7.58 0.41 0.07
N MET A 78 8.12 1.28 0.94
CA MET A 78 8.82 2.49 0.55
C MET A 78 10.21 2.18 -0.03
N ASP A 79 10.87 1.14 0.48
CA ASP A 79 12.21 0.73 0.02
C ASP A 79 12.19 -0.05 -1.32
N ARG A 80 11.00 -0.32 -1.88
CA ARG A 80 10.82 -1.11 -3.10
C ARG A 80 10.20 -0.25 -4.20
N GLU A 81 10.56 -0.55 -5.44
CA GLU A 81 10.01 0.15 -6.60
C GLU A 81 8.53 -0.20 -6.85
N ILE A 82 7.76 0.82 -7.24
CA ILE A 82 6.41 0.72 -7.79
C ILE A 82 6.44 1.42 -9.15
N GLU A 83 6.22 0.69 -10.23
CA GLU A 83 6.27 1.22 -11.62
C GLU A 83 7.56 2.00 -11.94
N GLY A 84 8.70 1.58 -11.38
CA GLY A 84 10.00 2.23 -11.57
C GLY A 84 10.18 3.52 -10.77
N GLN A 85 9.34 3.76 -9.76
CA GLN A 85 9.49 4.84 -8.78
C GLN A 85 9.79 4.25 -7.40
N GLY A 86 10.89 4.69 -6.80
CA GLY A 86 11.39 4.31 -5.47
C GLY A 86 12.32 5.39 -4.94
#